data_AF-A0A223AZ34-F1
#
_entry.id   AF-A0A223AZ34-F1
#
_cell.length_a   1.000
_cell.length_b   1.000
_cell.length_c   1.000
_cell.angle_alpha   90.00
_cell.angle_beta   90.00
_cell.angle_gamma   90.00
#
_symmetry.space_group_name_H-M   'P 1'
#
loop_
_entity.id
_entity.type
_entity.pdbx_description
1 polymer ?
#
loop_
_entity_poly.entity_id
_entity_poly.type
_entity_poly.pdbx_seq_one_letter_code
_entity_poly.pdbx_strand_id
1 'polypeptide(L)'
;MKKNEYFNEIEKIYKEMNPHFKERLKEFKNIWENGTNKDIHLELSFCILTPQSKALNAWQAITNLKKDDLIYNGKAEELVEFLNIVRFKNNKSKYLVELREQMKKDGKIITKDFFNTLPTVAEKREWIVKNIKGMSYKEASHFLRNVGFGENIAILDRHILRNLVKLEVIDELPKTLTPKLYMEIEEKMRDYCEFVKIPMDEMDLLLWYKEAGVIFK
;
A
#
# COMPACT_ATOMS: atom_id res chain seq x y z
N MET A 1 23.02 1.65 -15.29
CA MET A 1 21.67 2.20 -15.46
C MET A 1 21.65 3.14 -16.65
N LYS A 2 20.51 3.28 -17.33
CA LYS A 2 20.35 4.23 -18.43
C LYS A 2 18.94 4.83 -18.42
N LYS A 3 18.81 6.02 -19.01
CA LYS A 3 17.52 6.64 -19.34
C LYS A 3 17.11 6.17 -20.74
N ASN A 4 16.36 5.08 -20.82
CA ASN A 4 15.91 4.52 -22.10
C ASN A 4 14.70 5.28 -22.67
N GLU A 5 14.20 4.86 -23.83
CA GLU A 5 13.06 5.50 -24.50
C GLU A 5 11.82 5.52 -23.59
N TYR A 6 11.54 4.42 -22.90
CA TYR A 6 10.42 4.33 -21.97
C TYR A 6 10.56 5.31 -20.79
N PHE A 7 11.78 5.48 -20.26
CA PHE A 7 12.04 6.50 -19.24
C PHE A 7 11.68 7.91 -19.75
N ASN A 8 12.03 8.25 -20.99
CA ASN A 8 11.74 9.57 -21.55
C ASN A 8 10.24 9.83 -21.68
N GLU A 9 9.41 8.81 -21.89
CA GLU A 9 7.96 8.91 -21.87
C GLU A 9 7.44 9.23 -20.45
N ILE A 10 7.88 8.48 -19.44
CA ILE A 10 7.41 8.69 -18.06
C ILE A 10 7.96 9.99 -17.45
N GLU A 11 9.15 10.45 -17.87
CA GLU A 11 9.73 11.71 -17.38
C GLU A 11 8.89 12.91 -17.81
N LYS A 12 8.27 12.88 -19.00
CA LYS A 12 7.34 13.92 -19.45
C LYS A 12 6.09 13.97 -18.56
N ILE A 13 5.50 12.80 -18.29
CA ILE A 13 4.34 12.68 -17.40
C ILE A 13 4.69 13.16 -16.00
N TYR A 14 5.88 12.82 -15.51
CA TYR A 14 6.34 13.27 -14.20
C TYR A 14 6.45 14.79 -14.12
N LYS A 15 7.04 15.45 -15.13
CA LYS A 15 7.14 16.92 -15.17
C LYS A 15 5.78 17.61 -15.11
N GLU A 16 4.76 17.03 -15.74
CA GLU A 16 3.40 17.56 -15.74
C GLU A 16 2.66 17.26 -14.41
N MET A 17 2.79 16.04 -13.89
CA MET A 17 1.98 15.53 -12.78
C MET A 17 2.63 15.64 -11.40
N ASN A 18 3.91 16.01 -11.31
CA ASN A 18 4.65 16.12 -10.04
C ASN A 18 3.89 16.89 -8.95
N PRO A 19 3.29 18.07 -9.21
CA PRO A 19 2.53 18.80 -8.19
C PRO A 19 1.41 17.95 -7.56
N HIS A 20 0.71 17.15 -8.37
CA HIS A 20 -0.36 16.26 -7.91
C HIS A 20 0.18 15.05 -7.13
N PHE A 21 1.33 14.50 -7.52
CA PHE A 21 1.98 13.45 -6.73
C PHE A 21 2.38 13.98 -5.35
N LYS A 22 2.99 15.16 -5.26
CA LYS A 22 3.35 15.79 -3.99
C LYS A 22 2.15 16.10 -3.11
N GLU A 23 1.05 16.57 -3.71
CA GLU A 23 -0.20 16.79 -2.99
C GLU A 23 -0.72 15.48 -2.39
N ARG A 24 -0.77 14.41 -3.17
CA ARG A 24 -1.20 13.08 -2.69
C ARG A 24 -0.27 12.53 -1.60
N LEU A 25 1.04 12.67 -1.74
CA LEU A 25 1.99 12.25 -0.70
C LEU A 25 1.82 13.07 0.59
N LYS A 26 1.50 14.37 0.49
CA LYS A 26 1.17 15.20 1.65
C LYS A 26 -0.11 14.74 2.33
N GLU A 27 -1.13 14.33 1.58
CA GLU A 27 -2.35 13.73 2.14
C GLU A 27 -2.02 12.45 2.93
N PHE A 28 -1.15 11.58 2.43
CA PHE A 28 -0.72 10.38 3.15
C PHE A 28 0.03 10.70 4.45
N LYS A 29 0.93 11.68 4.43
CA LYS A 29 1.60 12.16 5.65
C LYS A 29 0.60 12.71 6.67
N ASN A 30 -0.38 13.49 6.20
CA ASN A 30 -1.43 14.05 7.04
C ASN A 30 -2.31 12.97 7.72
N ILE A 31 -2.55 11.83 7.05
CA ILE A 31 -3.27 10.70 7.67
C ILE A 31 -2.54 10.23 8.93
N TRP A 32 -1.21 10.14 8.91
CA TRP A 32 -0.47 9.76 10.11
C TRP A 32 -0.34 10.88 11.13
N GLU A 33 -0.05 12.11 10.69
CA GLU A 33 0.13 13.23 11.62
C GLU A 33 -1.17 13.51 12.41
N ASN A 34 -2.30 13.61 11.70
CA ASN A 34 -3.56 14.09 12.26
C ASN A 34 -4.63 12.99 12.44
N GLY A 35 -4.42 11.79 11.89
CA GLY A 35 -5.37 10.69 12.02
C GLY A 35 -5.37 10.02 13.40
N THR A 36 -6.52 9.50 13.78
CA THR A 36 -6.72 8.74 15.02
C THR A 36 -6.28 7.28 14.87
N ASN A 37 -6.23 6.53 15.97
CA ASN A 37 -6.08 5.07 15.92
C ASN A 37 -7.10 4.39 14.98
N LYS A 38 -8.35 4.88 14.97
CA LYS A 38 -9.41 4.35 14.09
C LYS A 38 -9.14 4.64 12.61
N ASP A 39 -8.54 5.79 12.29
CA ASP A 39 -8.21 6.15 10.90
C ASP A 39 -7.03 5.31 10.38
N ILE A 40 -5.98 5.13 11.17
CA ILE A 40 -4.86 4.24 10.80
C ILE A 40 -5.32 2.79 10.68
N HIS A 41 -6.21 2.34 11.58
CA HIS A 41 -6.81 1.02 11.49
C HIS A 41 -7.60 0.81 10.19
N LEU A 42 -8.29 1.85 9.72
CA LEU A 42 -9.04 1.82 8.47
C LEU A 42 -8.12 1.67 7.25
N GLU A 43 -6.98 2.38 7.23
CA GLU A 43 -5.97 2.26 6.18
C GLU A 43 -5.35 0.87 6.09
N LEU A 44 -5.04 0.29 7.25
CA LEU A 44 -4.52 -1.07 7.32
C LEU A 44 -5.57 -2.10 6.87
N SER A 45 -6.81 -1.92 7.30
CA SER A 45 -7.95 -2.73 6.87
C SER A 45 -8.20 -2.65 5.37
N PHE A 46 -8.05 -1.46 4.78
CA PHE A 46 -8.11 -1.29 3.32
C PHE A 46 -7.07 -2.16 2.61
N CYS A 47 -5.84 -2.19 3.11
CA CYS A 47 -4.76 -2.99 2.50
C CYS A 47 -4.97 -4.51 2.61
N ILE A 48 -5.75 -5.00 3.59
CA ILE A 48 -6.20 -6.41 3.63
C ILE A 48 -7.16 -6.72 2.46
N LEU A 49 -7.90 -5.73 1.96
CA LEU A 49 -8.86 -5.91 0.88
C LEU A 49 -8.26 -5.79 -0.52
N THR A 50 -7.09 -5.19 -0.69
CA THR A 50 -6.49 -4.94 -2.01
C THR A 50 -5.94 -6.18 -2.73
N PRO A 51 -5.51 -7.29 -2.08
CA PRO A 51 -5.06 -8.49 -2.78
C PRO A 51 -6.08 -8.98 -3.79
N GLN A 52 -5.67 -9.02 -5.06
CA GLN A 52 -6.48 -9.47 -6.21
C GLN A 52 -7.83 -8.74 -6.33
N SER A 53 -7.93 -7.50 -5.89
CA SER A 53 -9.15 -6.68 -5.99
C SER A 53 -8.81 -5.30 -6.53
N LYS A 54 -9.77 -4.67 -7.21
CA LYS A 54 -9.61 -3.27 -7.65
C LYS A 54 -9.57 -2.37 -6.42
N ALA A 55 -8.59 -1.46 -6.36
CA ALA A 55 -8.40 -0.57 -5.23
C ALA A 55 -9.66 0.27 -4.93
N LEU A 56 -10.36 0.74 -5.97
CA LEU A 56 -11.63 1.47 -5.83
C LEU A 56 -12.74 0.62 -5.16
N ASN A 57 -12.88 -0.65 -5.55
CA ASN A 57 -13.87 -1.53 -4.92
C ASN A 57 -13.52 -1.83 -3.46
N ALA A 58 -12.24 -2.05 -3.16
CA ALA A 58 -11.76 -2.25 -1.80
C ALA A 58 -12.03 -1.02 -0.92
N TRP A 59 -11.80 0.17 -1.46
CA TRP A 59 -12.09 1.43 -0.77
C TRP A 59 -13.59 1.66 -0.56
N GLN A 60 -14.40 1.37 -1.58
CA GLN A 60 -15.86 1.43 -1.46
C GLN A 60 -16.37 0.47 -0.37
N ALA A 61 -15.85 -0.75 -0.32
CA ALA A 61 -16.22 -1.73 0.70
C ALA A 61 -15.87 -1.23 2.12
N ILE A 62 -14.64 -0.74 2.33
CA ILE A 62 -14.19 -0.22 3.62
C ILE A 62 -14.96 1.02 4.06
N THR A 63 -15.21 1.95 3.14
CA THR A 63 -15.97 3.18 3.46
C THR A 63 -17.42 2.88 3.81
N ASN A 64 -18.06 1.89 3.17
CA ASN A 64 -19.40 1.46 3.57
C ASN A 64 -19.38 0.78 4.95
N LEU A 65 -18.41 -0.09 5.24
CA LEU A 65 -18.25 -0.65 6.58
C LEU A 65 -18.00 0.41 7.66
N LYS A 66 -17.31 1.51 7.32
CA LYS A 66 -17.09 2.64 8.24
C LYS A 66 -18.37 3.40 8.56
N LYS A 67 -19.24 3.62 7.55
CA LYS A 67 -20.50 4.38 7.72
C LYS A 67 -21.39 3.79 8.81
N ASP A 68 -21.43 2.47 8.90
CA ASP A 68 -22.25 1.74 9.87
C ASP A 68 -21.45 1.30 11.13
N ASP A 69 -20.23 1.83 11.33
CA ASP A 69 -19.26 1.46 12.39
C ASP A 69 -18.94 -0.06 12.45
N LEU A 70 -19.33 -0.83 11.41
CA LEU A 70 -19.17 -2.28 11.33
C LEU A 70 -17.71 -2.69 11.27
N ILE A 71 -16.84 -1.91 10.63
CA ILE A 71 -15.40 -2.21 10.63
C ILE A 71 -14.85 -2.29 12.07
N TYR A 72 -15.43 -1.53 13.01
CA TYR A 72 -14.96 -1.46 14.40
C TYR A 72 -15.74 -2.35 15.38
N ASN A 73 -16.94 -2.83 15.04
CA ASN A 73 -17.75 -3.65 15.98
C ASN A 73 -18.43 -4.87 15.35
N GLY A 74 -18.58 -4.90 14.03
CA GLY A 74 -19.32 -5.95 13.32
C GLY A 74 -18.61 -7.29 13.30
N LYS A 75 -19.38 -8.37 13.19
CA LYS A 75 -18.89 -9.75 13.06
C LYS A 75 -18.54 -10.07 11.61
N ALA A 76 -17.75 -11.12 11.39
CA ALA A 76 -17.28 -11.47 10.06
C ALA A 76 -18.44 -11.72 9.07
N GLU A 77 -19.55 -12.30 9.56
CA GLU A 77 -20.76 -12.58 8.78
C GLU A 77 -21.45 -11.30 8.31
N GLU A 78 -21.46 -10.25 9.14
CA GLU A 78 -22.02 -8.93 8.80
C GLU A 78 -21.11 -8.21 7.79
N LEU A 79 -19.79 -8.33 7.98
CA LEU A 79 -18.81 -7.72 7.09
C LEU A 79 -18.90 -8.30 5.67
N VAL A 80 -19.08 -9.62 5.53
CA VAL A 80 -19.11 -10.32 4.23
C VAL A 80 -20.08 -9.69 3.23
N GLU A 81 -21.22 -9.18 3.71
CA GLU A 81 -22.26 -8.59 2.85
C GLU A 81 -21.78 -7.31 2.14
N PHE A 82 -20.89 -6.55 2.75
CA PHE A 82 -20.27 -5.37 2.15
C PHE A 82 -19.07 -5.72 1.26
N LEU A 83 -18.52 -6.92 1.43
CA LEU A 83 -17.33 -7.40 0.72
C LEU A 83 -17.67 -8.12 -0.60
N ASN A 84 -18.94 -8.14 -1.04
CA ASN A 84 -19.36 -8.75 -2.31
C ASN A 84 -18.64 -8.20 -3.55
N ILE A 85 -18.13 -6.96 -3.47
CA ILE A 85 -17.40 -6.28 -4.54
C ILE A 85 -15.88 -6.53 -4.52
N VAL A 86 -15.38 -7.32 -3.56
CA VAL A 86 -13.97 -7.74 -3.46
C VAL A 86 -13.84 -9.27 -3.54
N ARG A 87 -12.73 -9.75 -4.11
CA ARG A 87 -12.48 -11.20 -4.19
C ARG A 87 -12.11 -11.77 -2.82
N PHE A 88 -12.44 -13.05 -2.59
CA PHE A 88 -12.17 -13.77 -1.34
C PHE A 88 -12.83 -13.16 -0.11
N LYS A 89 -14.03 -12.60 -0.27
CA LYS A 89 -14.81 -11.90 0.77
C LYS A 89 -14.86 -12.62 2.11
N ASN A 90 -15.07 -13.94 2.10
CA ASN A 90 -15.20 -14.75 3.32
C ASN A 90 -13.90 -14.85 4.14
N ASN A 91 -12.74 -14.89 3.48
CA ASN A 91 -11.45 -14.89 4.18
C ASN A 91 -11.11 -13.48 4.65
N LYS A 92 -11.33 -12.49 3.79
CA LYS A 92 -11.05 -11.09 4.10
C LYS A 92 -11.87 -10.57 5.27
N SER A 93 -13.15 -10.92 5.38
CA SER A 93 -13.97 -10.54 6.55
C SER A 93 -13.39 -11.09 7.86
N LYS A 94 -12.94 -12.35 7.86
CA LYS A 94 -12.28 -12.97 9.01
C LYS A 94 -10.97 -12.27 9.35
N TYR A 95 -10.16 -11.94 8.35
CA TYR A 95 -8.89 -11.23 8.55
C TYR A 95 -9.10 -9.81 9.10
N LEU A 96 -10.14 -9.09 8.66
CA LEU A 96 -10.50 -7.79 9.21
C LEU A 96 -10.87 -7.88 10.70
N VAL A 97 -11.70 -8.86 11.08
CA VAL A 97 -12.06 -9.07 12.50
C VAL A 97 -10.84 -9.48 13.32
N GLU A 98 -9.99 -10.38 12.80
CA GLU A 98 -8.77 -10.80 13.49
C GLU A 98 -7.81 -9.62 13.69
N LEU A 99 -7.58 -8.80 12.66
CA LEU A 99 -6.78 -7.58 12.78
C LEU A 99 -7.35 -6.64 13.85
N ARG A 100 -8.68 -6.46 13.87
CA ARG A 100 -9.35 -5.62 14.85
C ARG A 100 -9.07 -6.07 16.27
N GLU A 101 -9.24 -7.36 16.56
CA GLU A 101 -9.01 -7.89 17.90
C GLU A 101 -7.52 -7.83 18.29
N GLN A 102 -6.59 -8.06 17.34
CA GLN A 102 -5.15 -7.86 17.57
C GLN A 102 -4.79 -6.41 17.92
N MET A 103 -5.55 -5.45 17.37
CA MET A 103 -5.34 -4.01 17.55
C MET A 103 -6.20 -3.40 18.65
N LYS A 104 -6.78 -4.23 19.52
CA LYS A 104 -7.67 -3.80 20.60
C LYS A 104 -6.98 -3.93 21.95
N LYS A 105 -7.01 -2.85 22.74
CA LYS A 105 -6.56 -2.84 24.12
C LYS A 105 -7.59 -2.10 24.97
N ASP A 106 -8.03 -2.72 26.07
CA ASP A 106 -9.06 -2.18 26.97
C ASP A 106 -10.33 -1.70 26.23
N GLY A 107 -10.76 -2.48 25.24
CA GLY A 107 -11.94 -2.18 24.43
C GLY A 107 -11.72 -1.15 23.32
N LYS A 108 -10.54 -0.52 23.22
CA LYS A 108 -10.25 0.55 22.25
C LYS A 108 -9.27 0.10 21.16
N ILE A 109 -9.44 0.64 19.96
CA ILE A 109 -8.49 0.45 18.86
C ILE A 109 -7.24 1.27 19.12
N ILE A 110 -6.07 0.65 19.00
CA ILE A 110 -4.75 1.22 19.32
C ILE A 110 -3.75 1.14 18.15
N THR A 111 -4.21 1.01 16.91
CA THR A 111 -3.33 0.74 15.76
C THR A 111 -2.18 1.75 15.59
N LYS A 112 -2.47 3.05 15.67
CA LYS A 112 -1.44 4.10 15.56
C LYS A 112 -0.46 4.04 16.73
N ASP A 113 -0.99 3.94 17.95
CA ASP A 113 -0.18 3.87 19.17
C ASP A 113 0.74 2.64 19.18
N PHE A 114 0.21 1.50 18.73
CA PHE A 114 0.98 0.28 18.55
C PHE A 114 2.14 0.48 17.57
N PHE A 115 1.88 0.98 16.36
CA PHE A 115 2.93 1.18 15.36
C PHE A 115 3.93 2.30 15.74
N ASN A 116 3.56 3.23 16.62
CA ASN A 116 4.51 4.18 17.23
C ASN A 116 5.55 3.50 18.13
N THR A 117 5.27 2.29 18.64
CA THR A 117 6.25 1.53 19.44
C THR A 117 7.33 0.84 18.59
N LEU A 118 7.12 0.74 17.27
CA LEU A 118 8.08 0.18 16.33
C LEU A 118 8.91 1.31 15.70
N PRO A 119 10.22 1.43 16.00
CA PRO A 119 10.97 2.65 15.68
C PRO A 119 11.17 2.85 14.18
N THR A 120 11.43 1.78 13.41
CA THR A 120 11.75 1.90 11.98
C THR A 120 10.61 1.47 11.06
N VAL A 121 10.60 1.98 9.83
CA VAL A 121 9.68 1.54 8.77
C VAL A 121 9.88 0.05 8.46
N ALA A 122 11.12 -0.43 8.50
CA ALA A 122 11.44 -1.85 8.32
C ALA A 122 10.77 -2.72 9.38
N GLU A 123 10.88 -2.37 10.67
CA GLU A 123 10.23 -3.12 11.75
C GLU A 123 8.71 -3.10 11.65
N LYS A 124 8.11 -1.95 11.31
CA LYS A 124 6.66 -1.87 11.05
C LYS A 124 6.25 -2.83 9.93
N ARG A 125 7.02 -2.86 8.83
CA ARG A 125 6.77 -3.70 7.66
C ARG A 125 6.89 -5.19 8.00
N GLU A 126 7.99 -5.59 8.63
CA GLU A 126 8.23 -6.96 9.06
C GLU A 126 7.14 -7.46 10.01
N TRP A 127 6.73 -6.61 10.95
CA TRP A 127 5.66 -6.96 11.88
C TRP A 127 4.34 -7.23 11.14
N ILE A 128 3.97 -6.40 10.16
CA ILE A 128 2.77 -6.61 9.34
C ILE A 128 2.83 -7.94 8.62
N VAL A 129 3.92 -8.20 7.89
CA VAL A 129 4.09 -9.42 7.08
C VAL A 129 3.99 -10.69 7.95
N LYS A 130 4.53 -10.63 9.17
CA LYS A 130 4.55 -11.77 10.08
C LYS A 130 3.21 -12.01 10.80
N ASN A 131 2.47 -10.95 11.13
CA ASN A 131 1.36 -11.04 12.08
C ASN A 131 -0.02 -10.80 11.47
N ILE A 132 -0.11 -10.16 10.30
CA ILE A 132 -1.40 -9.84 9.67
C ILE A 132 -1.68 -10.80 8.52
N LYS A 133 -2.74 -11.59 8.66
CA LYS A 133 -3.16 -12.53 7.62
C LYS A 133 -3.60 -11.82 6.34
N GLY A 134 -3.19 -12.40 5.22
CA GLY A 134 -3.52 -11.89 3.88
C GLY A 134 -2.64 -10.72 3.42
N MET A 135 -1.61 -10.34 4.18
CA MET A 135 -0.65 -9.30 3.79
C MET A 135 0.74 -9.89 3.52
N SER A 136 1.32 -9.51 2.38
CA SER A 136 2.73 -9.72 2.05
C SER A 136 3.50 -8.40 2.13
N TYR A 137 4.78 -8.39 1.75
CA TYR A 137 5.58 -7.16 1.69
C TYR A 137 4.92 -6.08 0.84
N LYS A 138 4.24 -6.46 -0.25
CA LYS A 138 3.54 -5.49 -1.10
C LYS A 138 2.41 -4.79 -0.34
N GLU A 139 1.51 -5.54 0.31
CA GLU A 139 0.42 -4.94 1.09
C GLU A 139 0.94 -4.17 2.32
N ALA A 140 2.01 -4.65 2.96
CA ALA A 140 2.64 -3.97 4.08
C ALA A 140 3.25 -2.62 3.65
N SER A 141 3.99 -2.60 2.55
CA SER A 141 4.52 -1.37 1.96
C SER A 141 3.41 -0.44 1.49
N HIS A 142 2.31 -1.00 0.94
CA HIS A 142 1.15 -0.23 0.51
C HIS A 142 0.51 0.54 1.68
N PHE A 143 0.28 -0.15 2.80
CA PHE A 143 -0.20 0.50 4.02
C PHE A 143 0.75 1.60 4.49
N LEU A 144 2.05 1.28 4.61
CA LEU A 144 3.05 2.22 5.12
C LEU A 144 3.16 3.47 4.25
N ARG A 145 3.15 3.33 2.93
CA ARG A 145 3.11 4.47 2.00
C ARG A 145 1.86 5.31 2.23
N ASN A 146 0.68 4.68 2.32
CA ASN A 146 -0.60 5.38 2.46
C ASN A 146 -0.75 6.15 3.78
N VAL A 147 0.10 5.88 4.76
CA VAL A 147 0.20 6.65 5.99
C VAL A 147 1.51 7.46 6.08
N GLY A 148 2.18 7.71 4.96
CA GLY A 148 3.29 8.66 4.88
C GLY A 148 4.70 8.10 5.08
N PHE A 149 4.87 6.78 5.21
CA PHE A 149 6.18 6.12 5.34
C PHE A 149 6.70 5.56 4.01
N GLY A 150 6.40 6.24 2.89
CA GLY A 150 6.67 5.76 1.53
C GLY A 150 8.09 5.98 1.01
N GLU A 151 8.82 6.96 1.56
CA GLU A 151 10.04 7.51 0.96
C GLU A 151 11.12 6.46 0.65
N ASN A 152 11.16 5.37 1.43
CA ASN A 152 12.22 4.37 1.36
C ASN A 152 11.73 2.92 1.11
N ILE A 153 10.50 2.73 0.65
CA ILE A 153 9.92 1.39 0.42
C ILE A 153 9.24 1.30 -0.95
N ALA A 154 9.32 0.13 -1.59
CA ALA A 154 8.62 -0.17 -2.83
C ALA A 154 7.30 -0.88 -2.56
N ILE A 155 6.31 -0.65 -3.43
CA ILE A 155 5.08 -1.46 -3.54
C ILE A 155 5.19 -2.30 -4.81
N LEU A 156 5.86 -3.45 -4.72
CA LEU A 156 6.15 -4.29 -5.90
C LEU A 156 4.96 -5.16 -6.29
N ASP A 157 4.01 -4.55 -6.97
CA ASP A 157 2.89 -5.22 -7.61
C ASP A 157 3.23 -5.65 -9.06
N ARG A 158 2.28 -6.32 -9.73
CA ARG A 158 2.54 -6.81 -11.10
C ARG A 158 2.71 -5.68 -12.12
N HIS A 159 2.07 -4.53 -11.92
CA HIS A 159 2.17 -3.37 -12.81
C HIS A 159 3.51 -2.66 -12.60
N ILE A 160 3.92 -2.43 -11.36
CA ILE A 160 5.23 -1.88 -11.01
C ILE A 160 6.35 -2.77 -11.54
N LEU A 161 6.30 -4.08 -11.30
CA LEU A 161 7.32 -5.00 -11.82
C LEU A 161 7.42 -4.98 -13.35
N ARG A 162 6.30 -4.90 -14.07
CA ARG A 162 6.31 -4.74 -15.54
C ARG A 162 6.95 -3.42 -15.98
N ASN A 163 6.70 -2.34 -15.24
CA ASN A 163 7.33 -1.05 -15.50
C ASN A 163 8.84 -1.12 -15.25
N LEU A 164 9.28 -1.78 -14.18
CA LEU A 164 10.71 -1.98 -13.91
C LEU A 164 11.42 -2.80 -15.00
N VAL A 165 10.74 -3.78 -15.62
CA VAL A 165 11.26 -4.48 -16.81
C VAL A 165 11.41 -3.52 -17.99
N LYS A 166 10.38 -2.71 -18.30
CA LYS A 166 10.43 -1.73 -19.40
C LYS A 166 11.49 -0.64 -19.17
N LEU A 167 11.74 -0.27 -17.92
CA LEU A 167 12.81 0.65 -17.53
C LEU A 167 14.20 -0.01 -17.49
N GLU A 168 14.27 -1.32 -17.73
CA GLU A 168 15.50 -2.13 -17.67
C GLU A 168 16.18 -2.06 -16.28
N VAL A 169 15.38 -1.95 -15.21
CA VAL A 169 15.82 -2.06 -13.81
C VAL A 169 15.94 -3.52 -13.39
N ILE A 170 15.07 -4.38 -13.95
CA ILE A 170 15.12 -5.84 -13.81
C ILE A 170 15.00 -6.48 -15.19
N ASP A 171 15.61 -7.64 -15.38
CA ASP A 171 15.71 -8.27 -16.71
C ASP A 171 14.38 -8.87 -17.18
N GLU A 172 13.62 -9.47 -16.26
CA GLU A 172 12.36 -10.12 -16.56
C GLU A 172 11.39 -10.08 -15.37
N LEU A 173 10.11 -10.39 -15.65
CA LEU A 173 9.09 -10.48 -14.63
C LEU A 173 9.27 -11.77 -13.81
N PRO A 174 9.52 -11.71 -12.49
CA PRO A 174 9.71 -12.91 -11.70
C PRO A 174 8.41 -13.73 -11.61
N LYS A 175 8.54 -15.06 -11.70
CA LYS A 175 7.40 -15.99 -11.55
C LYS A 175 6.82 -15.98 -10.14
N THR A 176 7.69 -15.83 -9.15
CA THR A 176 7.36 -15.77 -7.72
C THR A 176 8.21 -14.71 -7.06
N LEU A 177 7.63 -13.99 -6.10
CA LEU A 177 8.33 -12.94 -5.36
C LEU A 177 8.58 -13.42 -3.93
N THR A 178 9.76 -14.00 -3.68
CA THR A 178 10.19 -14.36 -2.33
C THR A 178 10.57 -13.10 -1.54
N PRO A 179 10.59 -13.11 -0.20
CA PRO A 179 11.05 -11.97 0.60
C PRO A 179 12.43 -11.46 0.17
N LYS A 180 13.38 -12.37 -0.05
CA LYS A 180 14.73 -12.02 -0.52
C LYS A 180 14.69 -11.29 -1.86
N LEU A 181 13.96 -11.83 -2.84
CA LEU A 181 13.84 -11.22 -4.16
C LEU A 181 13.07 -9.90 -4.12
N TYR A 182 12.09 -9.76 -3.23
CA TYR A 182 11.38 -8.48 -3.00
C TYR A 182 12.38 -7.40 -2.61
N MET A 183 13.22 -7.67 -1.62
CA MET A 183 14.24 -6.73 -1.13
C MET A 183 15.29 -6.43 -2.21
N GLU A 184 15.75 -7.43 -2.96
CA GLU A 184 16.67 -7.23 -4.08
C GLU A 184 16.11 -6.31 -5.17
N ILE A 185 14.82 -6.46 -5.52
CA ILE A 185 14.16 -5.60 -6.51
C ILE A 185 13.89 -4.20 -5.94
N GLU A 186 13.53 -4.11 -4.66
CA GLU A 186 13.34 -2.83 -3.96
C GLU A 186 14.62 -1.99 -3.99
N GLU A 187 15.78 -2.59 -3.70
CA GLU A 187 17.07 -1.90 -3.77
C GLU A 187 17.43 -1.49 -5.20
N LYS A 188 17.20 -2.35 -6.20
CA LYS A 188 17.39 -1.96 -7.62
C LYS A 188 16.51 -0.78 -8.02
N MET A 189 15.26 -0.74 -7.53
CA MET A 189 14.35 0.38 -7.76
C MET A 189 14.86 1.66 -7.06
N ARG A 190 15.36 1.54 -5.83
CA ARG A 190 15.96 2.65 -5.07
C ARG A 190 17.13 3.27 -5.82
N ASP A 191 18.11 2.45 -6.21
CA ASP A 191 19.29 2.90 -6.95
C ASP A 191 18.87 3.58 -8.27
N TYR A 192 17.85 3.05 -8.94
CA TYR A 192 17.32 3.66 -10.17
C TYR A 192 16.68 5.02 -9.91
N CYS A 193 15.87 5.14 -8.85
CA CYS A 193 15.23 6.39 -8.43
C CYS A 193 16.27 7.48 -8.11
N GLU A 194 17.36 7.12 -7.42
CA GLU A 194 18.50 8.00 -7.16
C GLU A 194 19.19 8.45 -8.45
N PHE A 195 19.46 7.52 -9.37
CA PHE A 195 20.07 7.81 -10.66
C PHE A 195 19.23 8.79 -11.50
N VAL A 196 17.91 8.61 -11.55
CA VAL A 196 17.01 9.48 -12.34
C VAL A 196 16.53 10.73 -11.60
N LYS A 197 16.84 10.83 -10.30
CA LYS A 197 16.45 11.94 -9.40
C LYS A 197 14.93 12.10 -9.26
N ILE A 198 14.21 10.98 -9.18
CA ILE A 198 12.78 10.95 -8.86
C ILE A 198 12.65 10.18 -7.53
N PRO A 199 12.07 10.76 -6.47
CA PRO A 199 11.85 10.05 -5.21
C PRO A 199 11.04 8.77 -5.40
N MET A 200 11.31 7.76 -4.58
CA MET A 200 10.77 6.41 -4.75
C MET A 200 9.23 6.35 -4.61
N ASP A 201 8.68 7.15 -3.71
CA ASP A 201 7.24 7.30 -3.49
C ASP A 201 6.54 8.09 -4.60
N GLU A 202 7.20 9.11 -5.16
CA GLU A 202 6.76 9.79 -6.38
C GLU A 202 6.83 8.85 -7.61
N MET A 203 7.87 8.02 -7.72
CA MET A 203 8.00 7.02 -8.79
C MET A 203 6.88 5.97 -8.72
N ASP A 204 6.52 5.48 -7.53
CA ASP A 204 5.40 4.55 -7.39
C ASP A 204 4.09 5.15 -7.92
N LEU A 205 3.76 6.40 -7.52
CA LEU A 205 2.57 7.09 -8.00
C LEU A 205 2.61 7.35 -9.50
N LEU A 206 3.78 7.71 -10.05
CA LEU A 206 3.99 7.93 -11.48
C LEU A 206 3.70 6.66 -12.29
N LEU A 207 4.29 5.54 -11.90
CA LEU A 207 4.12 4.27 -12.60
C LEU A 207 2.68 3.75 -12.49
N TRP A 208 2.02 3.95 -11.34
CA TRP A 208 0.60 3.66 -11.19
C TRP A 208 -0.29 4.56 -12.05
N TYR A 209 -0.02 5.86 -12.07
CA TYR A 209 -0.76 6.82 -12.89
C TYR A 209 -0.64 6.47 -14.38
N LYS A 210 0.55 6.06 -14.84
CA LYS A 210 0.78 5.61 -16.22
C LYS A 210 -0.11 4.43 -16.63
N GLU A 211 -0.45 3.55 -15.69
CA GLU A 211 -1.24 2.34 -15.93
C GLU A 211 -2.75 2.57 -15.73
N ALA A 212 -3.13 3.36 -14.72
CA ALA A 212 -4.53 3.54 -14.31
C ALA A 212 -5.17 4.87 -14.78
N GLY A 213 -4.36 5.86 -15.16
CA GLY A 213 -4.82 7.21 -15.53
C GLY A 213 -5.34 8.05 -14.37
N VAL A 214 -5.23 7.56 -13.13
CA VAL A 214 -5.73 8.25 -11.93
C VAL A 214 -4.71 8.12 -10.79
N ILE A 215 -4.55 9.21 -10.04
CA ILE A 215 -3.77 9.20 -8.80
C ILE A 215 -4.69 8.74 -7.67
N PHE A 216 -4.52 7.50 -7.24
CA PHE A 216 -5.27 6.92 -6.13
C PHE A 216 -4.37 6.72 -4.90
N LYS A 217 -4.43 5.56 -4.26
CA LYS A 217 -3.68 5.18 -3.09
C LYS A 217 -3.31 3.72 -3.14
#